data_AF-A0A9E5HDT1-F1
#
_entry.id   AF-A0A9E5HDT1-F1
#
_cell.length_a   1.000
_cell.length_b   1.000
_cell.length_c   1.000
_cell.angle_alpha   90.00
_cell.angle_beta   90.00
_cell.angle_gamma   90.00
#
_symmetry.space_group_name_H-M   'P 1'
#
loop_
_entity.id
_entity.type
_entity.pdbx_description
1 polymer ?
#
loop_
_entity_poly.entity_id
_entity_poly.type
_entity_poly.pdbx_seq_one_letter_code
_entity_poly.pdbx_strand_id
1 'polypeptide(L)'
;MQIPFDNTYANLPTHFHHMQGAEPVSNPALIVWNSDLARELGIVAQDKTEIAGVFSGNQTANGSAPLAQAYSGHQFGYFNPQLGDGRALLLGEVIDQSGTRFDIQLKGSGRTPFSRRGDGRAWLGPVLREYLVSEAMHAMDIPT
;
A
#
# COMPACT_ATOMS: atom_id res chain seq x y z
N MET A 1 -9.24 7.14 13.39
CA MET A 1 -8.89 7.34 11.97
C MET A 1 -10.06 6.91 11.12
N GLN A 2 -10.37 7.70 10.09
CA GLN A 2 -11.39 7.38 9.11
C GLN A 2 -10.76 7.43 7.72
N ILE A 3 -10.90 6.33 6.97
CA ILE A 3 -10.51 6.22 5.56
C ILE A 3 -11.79 5.88 4.78
N PRO A 4 -12.17 6.67 3.76
CA PRO A 4 -13.40 6.45 3.00
C PRO A 4 -13.20 5.36 1.94
N PHE A 5 -12.95 4.12 2.37
CA PHE A 5 -12.71 3.00 1.46
C PHE A 5 -13.92 2.71 0.56
N ASP A 6 -13.63 2.43 -0.71
CA ASP A 6 -14.56 2.00 -1.75
C ASP A 6 -13.85 0.93 -2.62
N ASN A 7 -13.87 -0.32 -2.17
CA ASN A 7 -13.02 -1.37 -2.71
C ASN A 7 -13.67 -2.06 -3.92
N THR A 8 -13.17 -1.79 -5.12
CA THR A 8 -13.61 -2.42 -6.36
C THR A 8 -12.76 -3.63 -6.73
N TYR A 9 -11.45 -3.58 -6.51
CA TYR A 9 -10.53 -4.68 -6.85
C TYR A 9 -10.81 -5.94 -6.03
N ALA A 10 -11.23 -5.78 -4.77
CA ALA A 10 -11.62 -6.88 -3.90
C ALA A 10 -12.84 -7.67 -4.41
N ASN A 11 -13.65 -7.09 -5.30
CA ASN A 11 -14.81 -7.76 -5.89
C ASN A 11 -14.46 -8.58 -7.15
N LEU A 12 -13.22 -8.50 -7.62
CA LEU A 12 -12.76 -9.32 -8.74
C LEU A 12 -12.69 -10.81 -8.33
N PRO A 13 -12.74 -11.74 -9.29
CA PRO A 13 -12.49 -13.15 -9.02
C PRO A 13 -11.16 -13.40 -8.28
N THR A 14 -11.14 -14.43 -7.44
CA THR A 14 -9.98 -14.76 -6.58
C THR A 14 -8.71 -15.19 -7.33
N HIS A 15 -8.74 -15.30 -8.65
CA HIS A 15 -7.52 -15.51 -9.44
C HIS A 15 -6.72 -14.22 -9.69
N PHE A 16 -7.32 -13.04 -9.47
CA PHE A 16 -6.64 -11.74 -9.60
C PHE A 16 -5.89 -11.32 -8.34
N HIS A 17 -6.19 -11.92 -7.19
CA HIS A 17 -5.61 -11.53 -5.91
C HIS A 17 -5.69 -12.64 -4.87
N HIS A 18 -4.93 -12.47 -3.79
CA HIS A 18 -5.05 -13.25 -2.58
C HIS A 18 -5.39 -12.32 -1.40
N MET A 19 -6.58 -12.49 -0.82
CA MET A 19 -7.01 -11.73 0.36
C MET A 19 -6.19 -12.15 1.59
N GLN A 20 -5.57 -11.20 2.28
CA GLN A 20 -4.84 -11.46 3.52
C GLN A 20 -4.55 -10.18 4.30
N GLY A 21 -4.42 -10.27 5.62
CA GLY A 21 -3.91 -9.19 6.45
C GLY A 21 -2.39 -9.01 6.34
N ALA A 22 -1.90 -7.87 6.83
CA ALA A 22 -0.48 -7.61 6.98
C ALA A 22 0.10 -8.40 8.17
N GLU A 23 1.41 -8.68 8.11
CA GLU A 23 2.15 -9.15 9.27
C GLU A 23 2.59 -7.95 10.12
N PRO A 24 2.25 -7.90 11.41
CA PRO A 24 2.56 -6.76 12.27
C PRO A 24 4.08 -6.58 12.48
N VAL A 25 4.48 -5.38 12.88
CA VAL A 25 5.84 -5.05 13.34
C VAL A 25 5.86 -4.81 14.86
N SER A 26 7.04 -4.88 15.48
CA SER A 26 7.16 -4.89 16.95
C SER A 26 6.93 -3.53 17.63
N ASN A 27 7.34 -2.43 17.00
CA ASN A 27 7.23 -1.09 17.59
C ASN A 27 7.02 -0.03 16.50
N PRO A 28 5.80 0.11 15.96
CA PRO A 28 5.53 1.04 14.87
C PRO A 28 5.63 2.49 15.34
N ALA A 29 6.29 3.32 14.55
CA ALA A 29 6.43 4.75 14.80
C ALA A 29 6.35 5.54 13.50
N LEU A 30 5.63 6.66 13.54
CA LEU A 30 5.46 7.54 12.38
C LEU A 30 6.72 8.41 12.20
N ILE A 31 7.32 8.35 11.01
CA ILE A 31 8.52 9.15 10.66
C ILE A 31 8.11 10.43 9.91
N VAL A 32 7.36 10.28 8.83
CA VAL A 32 6.79 11.38 8.03
C VAL A 32 5.36 11.02 7.63
N TRP A 33 4.50 12.04 7.52
CA TRP A 33 3.12 11.93 7.07
C TRP A 33 2.81 13.03 6.06
N ASN A 34 2.24 12.66 4.92
CA ASN A 34 1.79 13.63 3.92
C ASN A 34 0.37 14.09 4.25
N SER A 35 0.26 15.17 5.03
CA SER A 35 -1.03 15.72 5.45
C SER A 35 -1.86 16.28 4.28
N ASP A 36 -1.21 16.75 3.22
CA ASP A 36 -1.89 17.34 2.07
C ASP A 36 -2.50 16.24 1.19
N LEU A 37 -1.73 15.19 0.88
CA LEU A 37 -2.25 14.01 0.19
C LEU A 37 -3.35 13.32 1.00
N ALA A 38 -3.16 13.19 2.32
CA ALA A 38 -4.21 12.62 3.18
C ALA A 38 -5.52 13.41 3.09
N ARG A 39 -5.44 14.75 3.04
CA ARG A 39 -6.62 15.60 2.88
C ARG A 39 -7.28 15.40 1.52
N GLU A 40 -6.50 15.37 0.46
CA GLU A 40 -6.97 15.13 -0.92
C GLU A 40 -7.71 13.79 -1.04
N LEU A 41 -7.16 12.74 -0.43
CA LEU A 41 -7.75 11.39 -0.38
C LEU A 41 -8.93 11.26 0.62
N GLY A 42 -9.31 12.34 1.32
CA GLY A 42 -10.39 12.32 2.31
C GLY A 42 -10.08 11.54 3.59
N ILE A 43 -8.81 11.29 3.89
CA ILE A 43 -8.36 10.56 5.08
C ILE A 43 -8.35 11.50 6.28
N VAL A 44 -9.12 11.15 7.32
CA VAL A 44 -9.15 11.88 8.59
C VAL A 44 -8.33 11.11 9.63
N ALA A 45 -7.14 11.62 9.91
CA ALA A 45 -6.22 11.05 10.90
C ALA A 45 -5.56 12.16 11.73
N GLN A 46 -5.58 12.01 13.05
CA GLN A 46 -5.01 13.01 13.98
C GLN A 46 -4.02 12.39 14.97
N ASP A 47 -4.24 11.14 15.39
CA ASP A 47 -3.34 10.45 16.30
C ASP A 47 -2.21 9.74 15.53
N LYS A 48 -0.97 10.17 15.79
CA LYS A 48 0.25 9.58 15.20
C LYS A 48 0.40 8.10 15.54
N THR A 49 -0.05 7.68 16.72
CA THR A 49 0.01 6.28 17.17
C THR A 49 -0.95 5.42 16.35
N GLU A 50 -2.16 5.93 16.12
CA GLU A 50 -3.15 5.27 15.27
C GLU A 50 -2.70 5.22 13.80
N ILE A 51 -2.11 6.31 13.28
CA ILE A 51 -1.50 6.35 11.94
C ILE A 51 -0.42 5.29 11.81
N ALA A 52 0.52 5.28 12.76
CA ALA A 52 1.58 4.29 12.76
C ALA A 52 1.02 2.87 12.83
N GLY A 53 -0.01 2.62 13.66
CA GLY A 53 -0.65 1.32 13.79
C GLY A 53 -1.29 0.81 12.50
N VAL A 54 -2.05 1.65 11.80
CA VAL A 54 -2.70 1.28 10.54
C VAL A 54 -1.67 1.10 9.42
N PHE A 55 -0.81 2.09 9.19
CA PHE A 55 0.14 2.09 8.08
C PHE A 55 1.44 1.31 8.38
N SER A 56 1.49 0.56 9.49
CA SER A 56 2.48 -0.50 9.71
C SER A 56 1.89 -1.90 9.64
N GLY A 57 0.58 -2.03 9.41
CA GLY A 57 -0.12 -3.31 9.42
C GLY A 57 -0.41 -3.89 10.81
N ASN A 58 -0.27 -3.09 11.88
CA ASN A 58 -0.57 -3.51 13.25
C ASN A 58 -2.06 -3.37 13.61
N GLN A 59 -2.79 -2.55 12.86
CA GLN A 59 -4.23 -2.33 13.02
C GLN A 59 -4.89 -2.33 11.64
N THR A 60 -6.06 -2.96 11.55
CA THR A 60 -6.87 -2.96 10.33
C THR A 60 -7.84 -1.79 10.39
N ALA A 61 -7.73 -0.86 9.44
CA ALA A 61 -8.70 0.23 9.33
C ALA A 61 -10.08 -0.28 8.91
N ASN A 62 -11.14 0.28 9.50
CA ASN A 62 -12.50 -0.10 9.19
C ASN A 62 -12.81 0.14 7.70
N GLY A 63 -13.47 -0.82 7.04
CA GLY A 63 -13.77 -0.77 5.61
C GLY A 63 -12.62 -1.19 4.68
N SER A 64 -11.42 -1.47 5.21
CA SER A 64 -10.31 -2.01 4.40
C SER A 64 -10.59 -3.44 3.93
N ALA A 65 -10.05 -3.80 2.78
CA ALA A 65 -10.14 -5.15 2.20
C ALA A 65 -8.74 -5.62 1.75
N PRO A 66 -7.81 -5.90 2.69
CA PRO A 66 -6.41 -6.09 2.34
C PRO A 66 -6.15 -7.31 1.46
N LEU A 67 -5.41 -7.11 0.36
CA LEU A 67 -5.12 -8.14 -0.63
C LEU A 67 -3.76 -7.97 -1.29
N ALA A 68 -3.19 -9.07 -1.77
CA ALA A 68 -2.00 -9.08 -2.63
C ALA A 68 -2.44 -9.36 -4.07
N GLN A 69 -2.04 -8.54 -5.03
CA GLN A 69 -2.42 -8.72 -6.43
C GLN A 69 -1.54 -9.77 -7.12
N ALA A 70 -2.13 -10.56 -8.02
CA ALA A 70 -1.41 -11.50 -8.87
C ALA A 70 -1.07 -10.83 -10.21
N TYR A 71 0.19 -10.93 -10.63
CA TYR A 71 0.61 -10.50 -11.97
C TYR A 71 1.81 -11.33 -12.46
N SER A 72 2.19 -11.13 -13.71
CA SER A 72 3.37 -11.73 -14.35
C SER A 72 4.14 -10.62 -15.09
N GLY A 73 5.30 -10.95 -15.67
CA GLY A 73 6.02 -9.93 -16.45
C GLY A 73 7.37 -10.39 -16.95
N HIS A 74 7.92 -9.63 -17.90
CA HIS A 74 9.26 -9.85 -18.41
C HIS A 74 10.27 -9.14 -17.51
N GLN A 75 11.22 -9.89 -16.94
CA GLN A 75 12.34 -9.34 -16.16
C GLN A 75 13.63 -9.61 -16.93
N PHE A 76 14.37 -8.55 -17.26
CA PHE A 76 15.63 -8.63 -18.00
C PHE A 76 15.52 -9.43 -19.32
N GLY A 77 14.41 -9.26 -20.04
CA GLY A 77 14.16 -9.93 -21.33
C GLY A 77 13.54 -11.33 -21.23
N TYR A 78 13.39 -11.90 -20.03
CA TYR A 78 12.80 -13.24 -19.84
C TYR A 78 11.42 -13.15 -19.21
N PHE A 79 10.47 -13.91 -19.75
CA PHE A 79 9.13 -14.00 -19.17
C PHE A 79 9.17 -14.75 -17.84
N ASN A 80 8.67 -14.10 -16.79
CA ASN A 80 8.38 -14.75 -15.52
C ASN A 80 6.85 -14.94 -15.41
N PRO A 81 6.36 -16.19 -15.47
CA PRO A 81 4.92 -16.48 -15.46
C PRO A 81 4.25 -16.15 -14.13
N GLN A 82 5.02 -15.97 -13.04
CA GLN A 82 4.46 -15.71 -11.72
C GLN A 82 5.29 -14.67 -10.97
N LEU A 83 4.72 -13.48 -10.91
CA LEU A 83 5.09 -12.41 -9.99
C LEU A 83 3.91 -12.18 -9.03
N GLY A 84 3.50 -10.93 -8.82
CA GLY A 84 2.52 -10.55 -7.81
C GLY A 84 3.13 -9.70 -6.72
N ASP A 85 2.27 -9.15 -5.86
CA ASP A 85 2.67 -8.32 -4.73
C ASP A 85 3.39 -9.14 -3.67
N GLY A 86 4.69 -9.32 -3.85
CA GLY A 86 5.51 -10.16 -2.97
C GLY A 86 5.87 -9.52 -1.62
N ARG A 87 5.55 -8.25 -1.41
CA ARG A 87 5.83 -7.52 -0.17
C ARG A 87 4.89 -6.32 0.03
N ALA A 88 3.74 -6.33 -0.65
CA ALA A 88 2.78 -5.25 -0.58
C ALA A 88 1.39 -5.84 -0.41
N LEU A 89 0.52 -5.05 0.22
CA LEU A 89 -0.92 -5.29 0.19
C LEU A 89 -1.60 -4.02 -0.27
N LEU A 90 -2.54 -4.13 -1.21
CA LEU A 90 -3.58 -3.14 -1.38
C LEU A 90 -4.46 -3.21 -0.13
N LEU A 91 -4.43 -2.18 0.72
CA LEU A 91 -5.31 -2.10 1.89
C LEU A 91 -6.76 -1.84 1.47
N GLY A 92 -6.93 -1.10 0.37
CA GLY A 92 -8.21 -0.77 -0.22
C GLY A 92 -8.05 0.38 -1.21
N GLU A 93 -9.17 0.80 -1.78
CA GLU A 93 -9.27 1.92 -2.71
C GLU A 93 -10.06 3.05 -2.06
N VAL A 94 -9.77 4.30 -2.42
CA VAL A 94 -10.55 5.48 -2.03
C VAL A 94 -10.90 6.30 -3.26
N ILE A 95 -11.94 7.13 -3.15
CA ILE A 95 -12.24 8.19 -4.12
C ILE A 95 -11.84 9.51 -3.49
N ASP A 96 -10.96 10.25 -4.16
CA ASP A 96 -10.49 11.56 -3.70
C ASP A 96 -11.58 12.63 -3.83
N GLN A 97 -11.25 13.87 -3.46
CA GLN A 97 -12.17 15.01 -3.60
C GLN A 97 -12.48 15.40 -5.05
N SER A 98 -11.68 14.95 -6.02
CA SER A 98 -11.91 15.20 -7.46
C SER A 98 -12.77 14.11 -8.13
N GLY A 99 -13.11 13.04 -7.41
CA GLY A 99 -13.84 11.89 -7.95
C GLY A 99 -12.94 10.84 -8.60
N THR A 100 -11.62 10.96 -8.44
CA THR A 100 -10.60 10.05 -8.94
C THR A 100 -10.33 8.94 -7.94
N ARG A 101 -10.21 7.70 -8.43
CA ARG A 101 -9.92 6.52 -7.60
C ARG A 101 -8.42 6.38 -7.36
N PHE A 102 -8.05 6.13 -6.11
CA PHE A 102 -6.68 5.86 -5.70
C PHE A 102 -6.59 4.56 -4.89
N ASP A 103 -5.50 3.83 -5.13
CA ASP A 103 -5.13 2.67 -4.33
C ASP A 103 -4.37 3.12 -3.07
N ILE A 104 -4.68 2.53 -1.93
CA ILE A 104 -3.87 2.64 -0.71
C ILE A 104 -3.07 1.34 -0.56
N GLN A 105 -1.81 1.34 -1.00
CA GLN A 105 -0.92 0.19 -0.86
C GLN A 105 0.03 0.32 0.33
N LEU A 106 0.09 -0.73 1.15
CA LEU A 106 1.06 -0.87 2.23
C LEU A 106 2.25 -1.71 1.77
N LYS A 107 3.38 -1.04 1.52
CA LYS A 107 4.65 -1.69 1.12
C LYS A 107 5.46 -2.10 2.36
N GLY A 108 5.99 -3.32 2.35
CA GLY A 108 6.63 -3.94 3.51
C GLY A 108 5.65 -4.62 4.46
N SER A 109 4.45 -4.94 3.98
CA SER A 109 3.33 -5.51 4.73
C SER A 109 3.56 -6.93 5.27
N GLY A 110 4.69 -7.58 4.94
CA GLY A 110 4.94 -8.98 5.27
C GLY A 110 4.84 -9.88 4.05
N ARG A 111 4.94 -11.19 4.28
CA ARG A 111 4.95 -12.17 3.20
C ARG A 111 3.54 -12.38 2.64
N THR A 112 3.50 -12.67 1.36
CA THR A 112 2.32 -13.06 0.60
C THR A 112 2.65 -14.36 -0.16
N PRO A 113 1.65 -15.04 -0.76
CA PRO A 113 1.92 -16.14 -1.70
C PRO A 113 2.88 -15.77 -2.84
N PHE A 114 3.03 -14.48 -3.15
CA PHE A 114 3.88 -13.97 -4.23
C PHE A 114 5.29 -13.56 -3.76
N SER A 115 5.62 -13.67 -2.46
CA SER A 115 6.93 -13.27 -1.92
C SER A 115 8.12 -14.07 -2.47
N ARG A 116 7.86 -15.26 -3.01
CA ARG A 116 8.92 -16.20 -3.43
C ARG A 116 9.90 -16.42 -2.27
N ARG A 117 11.18 -16.03 -2.43
CA ARG A 117 12.24 -16.15 -1.42
C ARG A 117 12.46 -14.88 -0.59
N GLY A 118 11.68 -13.82 -0.83
CA GLY A 118 11.75 -12.58 -0.05
C GLY A 118 11.10 -12.73 1.33
N ASP A 119 11.52 -11.87 2.25
CA ASP A 119 10.99 -11.75 3.62
C ASP A 119 9.67 -10.95 3.68
N GLY A 120 9.24 -10.35 2.58
CA GLY A 120 8.02 -9.55 2.51
C GLY A 120 8.15 -8.16 3.16
N ARG A 121 9.35 -7.74 3.56
CA ARG A 121 9.58 -6.48 4.28
C ARG A 121 10.22 -5.41 3.40
N ALA A 122 10.16 -4.17 3.88
CA ALA A 122 10.81 -3.02 3.27
C ALA A 122 11.72 -2.36 4.29
N TRP A 123 12.95 -2.08 3.87
CA TRP A 123 13.96 -1.44 4.72
C TRP A 123 13.75 0.08 4.70
N LEU A 124 14.05 0.75 5.81
CA LEU A 124 13.78 2.18 5.98
C LEU A 124 14.42 3.05 4.89
N GLY A 125 15.70 2.83 4.56
CA GLY A 125 16.41 3.63 3.56
C GLY A 125 15.73 3.65 2.18
N PRO A 126 15.43 2.47 1.58
CA PRO A 126 14.65 2.39 0.35
C PRO A 126 13.26 3.05 0.42
N VAL A 127 12.52 2.89 1.52
CA VAL A 127 11.18 3.51 1.67
C VAL A 127 11.28 5.03 1.73
N LEU A 128 12.25 5.59 2.47
CA LEU A 128 12.46 7.03 2.51
C LEU A 128 12.87 7.60 1.15
N ARG A 129 13.69 6.87 0.39
CA ARG A 129 14.05 7.26 -0.98
C ARG A 129 12.84 7.26 -1.91
N GLU A 130 11.99 6.25 -1.83
CA GLU A 130 10.77 6.17 -2.62
C GLU A 130 9.83 7.34 -2.31
N TYR A 131 9.56 7.60 -1.02
CA TYR A 131 8.76 8.74 -0.59
C TYR A 131 9.31 10.07 -1.16
N LEU A 132 10.61 10.35 -1.00
CA LEU A 132 11.21 11.59 -1.47
C LEU A 132 11.16 11.73 -3.00
N VAL A 133 11.40 10.65 -3.73
CA VAL A 133 11.40 10.69 -5.21
C VAL A 133 9.99 10.86 -5.75
N SER A 134 9.00 10.16 -5.20
CA SER A 134 7.59 10.30 -5.58
C SER A 134 7.10 11.74 -5.36
N GLU A 135 7.30 12.29 -4.16
CA GLU A 135 6.87 13.66 -3.87
C GLU A 135 7.63 14.70 -4.70
N ALA A 136 8.93 14.49 -4.97
CA ALA A 136 9.69 15.38 -5.84
C ALA A 136 9.20 15.35 -7.29
N MET A 137 8.90 14.17 -7.83
CA MET A 137 8.34 14.03 -9.19
C MET A 137 6.98 14.72 -9.29
N HIS A 138 6.11 14.51 -8.30
CA HIS A 138 4.80 15.16 -8.23
C HIS A 138 4.95 16.69 -8.20
N ALA A 139 5.84 17.23 -7.36
CA ALA A 139 6.11 18.67 -7.28
C ALA A 139 6.73 19.27 -8.55
N MET A 140 7.25 18.43 -9.45
CA MET A 140 7.76 18.82 -10.78
C MET A 140 6.74 18.59 -11.90
N ASP A 141 5.48 18.30 -11.58
CA ASP A 141 4.41 17.96 -12.53
C ASP A 141 4.73 16.74 -13.41
N ILE A 142 5.55 15.82 -12.89
CA ILE A 142 5.85 14.55 -13.56
C ILE A 142 4.89 13.50 -12.98
N PRO A 143 4.09 12.80 -13.82
CA PRO A 143 3.19 11.75 -13.36
C PRO A 143 3.94 10.70 -12.53
N THR A 144 3.43 10.45 -11.33
CA THR A 144 4.01 9.57 -10.31
C THR A 144 2.95 9.08 -9.35
#